data_AF-A0A1V5WZ35-F1
#
_entry.id   AF-A0A1V5WZ35-F1
#
_cell.length_a   1.000
_cell.length_b   1.000
_cell.length_c   1.000
_cell.angle_alpha   90.00
_cell.angle_beta   90.00
_cell.angle_gamma   90.00
#
_symmetry.space_group_name_H-M   'P 1'
#
loop_
_entity.id
_entity.type
_entity.pdbx_description
1 polymer ?
#
loop_
_entity_poly.entity_id
_entity_poly.type
_entity_poly.pdbx_seq_one_letter_code
_entity_poly.pdbx_strand_id
1 'polypeptide(L)'
;MTIQASRQQKEVQEKLLTDENKLLFKKHFFTADLPDNLKSNLGKYYTPPHLVNLIKKLVSPYVRTNSIIMDLAAGCGAFLDCFPANPMIIRDIDSEAISFLKSIGYPQAEVDNSLSKVKLSKYGLKETDHLICIGNPPYNDLNSLIKRKGVNAKKEIDFDIDEDIRTRDLGTSFLRAFNKLGADVICVLHPLSYLIKEFNFKNRMGIFTQEYRLERGVIFSNNEFADTQGTPFPVVAALYLRNFLGMDYEYIRQFPFEILDSGELFILADYETIDGYINKYVPQNKEKQISDIGLYMHNFRDLNSLKSIGNLFANMQAGVTLPVQERDFYKYAYLNALRRYFPKNFKWGNLSPLVIKEQLENDLVLQDACSIDTIIKNNRLACFALHPPTPFMQRFINKMKTRNAPKEIPALYQIFQEFWEKGYTDSTLLENYLRNYFINLPEEMKKRK
;
A
#
# COMPACT_ATOMS: atom_id res chain seq x y z
N MET A 1 -12.82 23.20 17.03
CA MET A 1 -12.25 24.08 18.07
C MET A 1 -10.87 23.62 18.57
N THR A 2 -10.17 22.73 17.85
CA THR A 2 -9.04 21.95 18.40
C THR A 2 -7.66 22.31 17.82
N ILE A 3 -7.59 23.22 16.84
CA ILE A 3 -6.36 23.57 16.10
C ILE A 3 -5.60 24.74 16.74
N GLN A 4 -6.29 25.65 17.43
CA GLN A 4 -5.64 26.78 18.13
C GLN A 4 -5.04 26.35 19.48
N ALA A 5 -5.68 25.41 20.18
CA ALA A 5 -5.16 24.85 21.44
C ALA A 5 -3.84 24.11 21.24
N SER A 6 -3.62 23.45 20.09
CA SER A 6 -2.36 22.76 19.78
C SER A 6 -1.21 23.70 19.38
N ARG A 7 -1.50 24.92 18.91
CA ARG A 7 -0.47 25.92 18.59
C ARG A 7 0.07 26.61 19.85
N GLN A 8 -0.82 26.98 20.77
CA GLN A 8 -0.41 27.59 22.05
C GLN A 8 0.28 26.60 22.99
N GLN A 9 -0.07 25.30 22.98
CA GLN A 9 0.69 24.28 23.72
C GLN A 9 2.07 23.98 23.09
N LYS A 10 2.22 24.13 21.77
CA LYS A 10 3.50 23.93 21.05
C LYS A 10 4.50 25.08 21.27
N GLU A 11 4.05 26.33 21.23
CA GLU A 11 4.92 27.49 21.52
C GLU A 11 5.45 27.48 22.96
N VAL A 12 4.70 26.86 23.89
CA VAL A 12 5.14 26.65 25.28
C VAL A 12 6.14 25.49 25.40
N GLN A 13 5.98 24.41 24.62
CA GLN A 13 6.96 23.31 24.58
C GLN A 13 8.29 23.72 23.92
N GLU A 14 8.26 24.52 22.86
CA GLU A 14 9.45 24.94 22.12
C GLU A 14 10.40 25.82 22.95
N LYS A 15 9.84 26.61 23.89
CA LYS A 15 10.59 27.44 24.84
C LYS A 15 11.23 26.66 26.00
N LEU A 16 10.91 25.38 26.17
CA LEU A 16 11.37 24.53 27.29
C LEU A 16 12.32 23.40 26.87
N LEU A 17 12.66 23.28 25.59
CA LEU A 17 13.55 22.22 25.10
C LEU A 17 15.03 22.60 25.33
N THR A 18 15.77 21.71 25.99
CA THR A 18 17.24 21.71 26.01
C THR A 18 17.80 21.62 24.57
N ASP A 19 19.05 22.03 24.36
CA ASP A 19 19.65 22.05 23.02
C ASP A 19 19.69 20.64 22.37
N GLU A 20 19.84 19.58 23.16
CA GLU A 20 19.72 18.18 22.71
C GLU A 20 18.30 17.85 22.20
N ASN A 21 17.26 18.30 22.91
CA ASN A 21 15.88 18.05 22.51
C ASN A 21 15.49 18.84 21.26
N LYS A 22 16.06 20.05 21.06
CA LYS A 22 15.92 20.80 19.81
C LYS A 22 16.61 20.10 18.65
N LEU A 23 17.78 19.52 18.87
CA LEU A 23 18.51 18.77 17.83
C LEU A 23 17.75 17.51 17.41
N LEU A 24 17.24 16.74 18.38
CA LEU A 24 16.40 15.57 18.13
C LEU A 24 15.13 15.98 17.36
N PHE A 25 14.50 17.09 17.77
CA PHE A 25 13.36 17.64 17.04
C PHE A 25 13.73 17.97 15.59
N LYS A 26 14.90 18.57 15.33
CA LYS A 26 15.32 18.84 13.95
C LYS A 26 15.57 17.55 13.14
N LYS A 27 16.29 16.56 13.69
CA LYS A 27 16.56 15.29 12.99
C LYS A 27 15.28 14.55 12.57
N HIS A 28 14.21 14.67 13.36
CA HIS A 28 12.96 13.93 13.13
C HIS A 28 11.78 14.77 12.63
N PHE A 29 11.84 16.11 12.70
CA PHE A 29 10.69 16.98 12.46
C PHE A 29 11.03 18.35 11.83
N PHE A 30 12.29 18.66 11.48
CA PHE A 30 12.72 20.01 11.06
C PHE A 30 11.89 20.62 9.91
N THR A 31 11.40 19.81 8.97
CA THR A 31 10.67 20.34 7.83
C THR A 31 9.16 20.26 7.98
N ALA A 32 8.60 19.78 9.10
CA ALA A 32 7.16 19.67 9.28
C ALA A 32 6.46 21.03 9.02
N ASP A 33 7.13 22.13 9.38
CA ASP A 33 6.64 23.51 9.22
C ASP A 33 7.12 24.24 7.94
N LEU A 34 7.96 23.60 7.10
CA LEU A 34 8.36 24.23 5.82
C LEU A 34 7.19 24.24 4.82
N PRO A 35 7.06 25.29 3.99
CA PRO A 35 6.07 25.31 2.93
C PRO A 35 6.40 24.27 1.85
N ASP A 36 5.36 23.68 1.23
CA ASP A 36 5.44 22.51 0.32
C ASP A 36 6.40 22.66 -0.88
N ASN A 37 6.66 23.90 -1.29
CA ASN A 37 7.58 24.26 -2.36
C ASN A 37 9.06 24.21 -1.94
N LEU A 38 9.37 24.32 -0.65
CA LEU A 38 10.71 24.12 -0.08
C LEU A 38 10.93 22.68 0.37
N LYS A 39 9.86 21.92 0.64
CA LYS A 39 9.87 20.47 0.94
C LYS A 39 10.20 19.59 -0.30
N SER A 40 10.82 20.14 -1.34
CA SER A 40 10.60 19.65 -2.70
C SER A 40 11.54 18.52 -3.16
N ASN A 41 10.94 17.64 -3.97
CA ASN A 41 11.52 16.77 -4.99
C ASN A 41 12.12 15.40 -4.62
N LEU A 42 12.85 15.20 -3.51
CA LEU A 42 13.66 13.96 -3.35
C LEU A 42 13.31 13.02 -2.18
N GLY A 43 12.52 13.47 -1.20
CA GLY A 43 12.04 12.60 -0.11
C GLY A 43 11.23 13.41 0.90
N LYS A 44 10.05 12.90 1.30
CA LYS A 44 9.06 13.65 2.10
C LYS A 44 8.89 13.11 3.53
N TYR A 45 9.61 12.05 3.91
CA TYR A 45 9.24 11.26 5.08
C TYR A 45 10.37 11.25 6.10
N TYR A 46 10.24 12.12 7.10
CA TYR A 46 11.05 12.01 8.30
C TYR A 46 10.64 10.78 9.08
N THR A 47 11.62 9.96 9.43
CA THR A 47 11.36 8.73 10.18
C THR A 47 11.14 9.07 11.65
N PRO A 48 9.95 8.79 12.22
CA PRO A 48 9.69 9.05 13.63
C PRO A 48 10.60 8.20 14.54
N PRO A 49 10.96 8.70 15.75
CA PRO A 49 11.90 8.02 16.64
C PRO A 49 11.54 6.57 16.97
N HIS A 50 10.25 6.24 17.10
CA HIS A 50 9.83 4.87 17.41
C HIS A 50 10.14 3.89 16.27
N LEU A 51 10.06 4.31 15.00
CA LEU A 51 10.46 3.47 13.85
C LEU A 51 11.99 3.37 13.71
N VAL A 52 12.73 4.43 14.09
CA VAL A 52 14.19 4.36 14.19
C VAL A 52 14.61 3.34 15.24
N ASN A 53 13.99 3.38 16.43
CA ASN A 53 14.23 2.42 17.50
C ASN A 53 13.84 0.99 17.10
N LEU A 54 12.79 0.83 16.30
CA LEU A 54 12.41 -0.46 15.73
C LEU A 54 13.53 -1.02 14.84
N ILE A 55 14.05 -0.24 13.88
CA ILE A 55 15.17 -0.66 13.02
C ILE A 55 16.40 -0.98 13.88
N LYS A 56 16.75 -0.12 14.84
CA LYS A 56 17.85 -0.34 15.78
C LYS A 56 17.70 -1.69 16.49
N LYS A 57 16.51 -1.98 17.04
CA LYS A 57 16.22 -3.24 17.74
C LYS A 57 16.34 -4.46 16.82
N LEU A 58 15.84 -4.37 15.58
CA LEU A 58 15.91 -5.46 14.61
C LEU A 58 17.35 -5.77 14.19
N VAL A 59 18.18 -4.74 14.00
CA VAL A 59 19.56 -4.85 13.50
C VAL A 59 20.56 -5.20 14.59
N SER A 60 20.34 -4.75 15.83
CA SER A 60 21.31 -4.87 16.95
C SER A 60 21.93 -6.27 17.10
N PRO A 61 21.19 -7.40 16.99
CA PRO A 61 21.77 -8.74 17.11
C PRO A 61 22.84 -9.07 16.07
N TYR A 62 22.87 -8.36 14.95
CA TYR A 62 23.78 -8.60 13.82
C TYR A 62 24.94 -7.59 13.76
N VAL A 63 24.96 -6.59 14.64
CA VAL A 63 26.04 -5.59 14.70
C VAL A 63 27.26 -6.18 15.41
N ARG A 64 28.41 -6.13 14.72
CA ARG A 64 29.73 -6.48 15.24
C ARG A 64 30.49 -5.19 15.56
N THR A 65 31.54 -5.29 16.36
CA THR A 65 32.40 -4.13 16.68
C THR A 65 33.05 -3.50 15.44
N ASN A 66 33.31 -4.30 14.41
CA ASN A 66 33.88 -3.87 13.14
C ASN A 66 32.83 -3.72 12.01
N SER A 67 31.53 -3.81 12.31
CA SER A 67 30.49 -3.55 11.31
C SER A 67 30.58 -2.10 10.83
N ILE A 68 30.40 -1.90 9.52
CA ILE A 68 30.24 -0.58 8.91
C ILE A 68 28.74 -0.36 8.69
N ILE A 69 28.21 0.70 9.28
CA ILE A 69 26.80 1.08 9.14
C ILE A 69 26.68 2.06 7.98
N MET A 70 25.77 1.80 7.06
CA MET A 70 25.59 2.61 5.86
C MET A 70 24.14 3.09 5.75
N ASP A 71 23.97 4.41 5.63
CA ASP A 71 22.71 5.05 5.26
C ASP A 71 22.93 5.87 3.98
N LEU A 72 22.36 5.37 2.88
CA LEU A 72 22.52 5.93 1.53
C LEU A 72 21.42 6.93 1.14
N ALA A 73 20.48 7.18 2.04
CA ALA A 73 19.41 8.16 1.91
C ALA A 73 19.16 8.82 3.27
N ALA A 74 20.24 9.36 3.85
CA ALA A 74 20.32 9.72 5.25
C ALA A 74 19.38 10.87 5.65
N GLY A 75 18.99 11.73 4.71
CA GLY A 75 18.24 12.95 4.97
C GLY A 75 18.89 13.76 6.10
N CYS A 76 18.09 14.13 7.11
CA CYS A 76 18.58 14.83 8.30
C CYS A 76 19.17 13.90 9.39
N GLY A 77 19.44 12.63 9.08
CA GLY A 77 20.21 11.74 9.93
C GLY A 77 19.43 11.02 11.01
N ALA A 78 18.19 10.63 10.74
CA ALA A 78 17.31 9.98 11.71
C ALA A 78 17.92 8.69 12.30
N PHE A 79 18.76 7.97 11.56
CA PHE A 79 19.36 6.71 11.97
C PHE A 79 20.80 6.82 12.50
N LEU A 80 21.40 8.02 12.51
CA LEU A 80 22.83 8.19 12.79
C LEU A 80 23.23 7.86 14.23
N ASP A 81 22.30 7.96 15.16
CA ASP A 81 22.55 7.68 16.59
C ASP A 81 22.26 6.22 16.99
N CYS A 82 21.91 5.37 16.01
CA CYS A 82 21.60 3.97 16.30
C CYS A 82 22.81 3.20 16.84
N PHE A 83 23.99 3.44 16.26
CA PHE A 83 25.20 2.65 16.49
C PHE A 83 26.46 3.54 16.55
N PRO A 84 26.60 4.41 17.58
CA PRO A 84 27.64 5.44 17.64
C PRO A 84 29.07 4.89 17.73
N ALA A 85 29.26 3.62 18.12
CA ALA A 85 30.56 2.98 18.22
C ALA A 85 31.07 2.42 16.87
N ASN A 86 30.22 2.37 15.85
CA ASN A 86 30.53 1.77 14.56
C ASN A 86 30.90 2.84 13.52
N PRO A 87 31.85 2.57 12.61
CA PRO A 87 32.08 3.42 11.45
C PRO A 87 30.79 3.60 10.64
N MET A 88 30.53 4.83 10.19
CA MET A 88 29.32 5.16 9.44
C MET A 88 29.64 5.75 8.06
N ILE A 89 28.94 5.28 7.04
CA ILE A 89 28.89 5.88 5.71
C ILE A 89 27.54 6.57 5.56
N ILE A 90 27.59 7.89 5.39
CA ILE A 90 26.42 8.78 5.40
C ILE A 90 26.36 9.50 4.06
N ARG A 91 25.34 9.19 3.25
CA ARG A 91 25.17 9.78 1.91
C ARG A 91 23.73 10.24 1.73
N ASP A 92 23.59 11.34 1.01
CA ASP A 92 22.32 11.83 0.51
C ASP A 92 22.56 12.65 -0.75
N ILE A 93 21.59 12.69 -1.65
CA ILE A 93 21.66 13.49 -2.88
C ILE A 93 21.35 14.97 -2.60
N ASP A 94 20.67 15.27 -1.49
CA ASP A 94 20.32 16.62 -1.07
C ASP A 94 21.48 17.31 -0.33
N SER A 95 22.04 18.34 -0.95
CA SER A 95 23.15 19.11 -0.39
C SER A 95 22.76 19.93 0.84
N GLU A 96 21.49 20.30 1.01
CA GLU A 96 21.01 21.00 2.21
C GLU A 96 20.97 20.03 3.40
N ALA A 97 20.49 18.80 3.18
CA ALA A 97 20.50 17.75 4.19
C ALA A 97 21.93 17.43 4.67
N ILE A 98 22.88 17.28 3.73
CA ILE A 98 24.29 17.06 4.06
C ILE A 98 24.90 18.26 4.80
N SER A 99 24.58 19.49 4.40
CA SER A 99 25.06 20.70 5.08
C SER A 99 24.56 20.77 6.52
N PHE A 100 23.29 20.42 6.73
CA PHE A 100 22.70 20.29 8.07
C PHE A 100 23.44 19.23 8.89
N LEU A 101 23.65 18.03 8.35
CA LEU A 101 24.37 16.94 9.03
C LEU A 101 25.78 17.35 9.47
N LYS A 102 26.53 18.03 8.62
CA LYS A 102 27.85 18.56 8.97
C LYS A 102 27.79 19.57 10.11
N SER A 103 26.78 20.45 10.11
CA SER A 103 26.59 21.47 11.16
C SER A 103 26.29 20.88 12.54
N ILE A 104 25.78 19.64 12.59
CA ILE A 104 25.41 18.95 13.84
C ILE A 104 26.39 17.82 14.23
N GLY A 105 27.60 17.81 13.65
CA GLY A 105 28.67 16.92 14.10
C GLY A 105 28.94 15.68 13.26
N TYR A 106 28.44 15.61 12.02
CA TYR A 106 28.78 14.52 11.07
C TYR A 106 29.60 15.05 9.87
N PRO A 107 30.88 15.43 10.08
CA PRO A 107 31.73 15.97 9.01
C PRO A 107 31.94 14.99 7.84
N GLN A 108 31.81 13.68 8.08
CA GLN A 108 31.96 12.60 7.10
C GLN A 108 30.75 12.41 6.17
N ALA A 109 29.65 13.14 6.38
CA ALA A 109 28.49 13.10 5.50
C ALA A 109 28.84 13.73 4.13
N GLU A 110 28.45 13.10 3.03
CA GLU A 110 28.80 13.56 1.67
C GLU A 110 27.58 13.57 0.75
N VAL A 111 27.57 14.56 -0.16
CA VAL A 111 26.57 14.64 -1.23
C VAL A 111 26.91 13.59 -2.29
N ASP A 112 25.99 12.67 -2.53
CA ASP A 112 26.19 11.58 -3.48
C ASP A 112 24.88 11.09 -4.09
N ASN A 113 24.92 10.75 -5.38
CA ASN A 113 23.88 9.93 -5.99
C ASN A 113 24.21 8.46 -5.73
N SER A 114 23.65 7.93 -4.64
CA SER A 114 23.86 6.55 -4.20
C SER A 114 23.43 5.47 -5.20
N LEU A 115 22.71 5.82 -6.27
CA LEU A 115 22.26 4.91 -7.32
C LEU A 115 23.10 4.97 -8.60
N SER A 116 24.11 5.84 -8.68
CA SER A 116 25.05 5.92 -9.80
C SER A 116 26.45 5.44 -9.41
N LYS A 117 27.08 4.69 -10.32
CA LYS A 117 28.41 4.09 -10.20
C LYS A 117 28.55 3.25 -8.94
N VAL A 118 27.54 2.45 -8.63
CA VAL A 118 27.45 1.69 -7.38
C VAL A 118 28.50 0.59 -7.35
N LYS A 119 29.46 0.71 -6.44
CA LYS A 119 30.52 -0.28 -6.18
C LYS A 119 31.15 -0.02 -4.80
N LEU A 120 31.69 -1.06 -4.17
CA LEU A 120 32.34 -0.96 -2.84
C LEU A 120 33.44 0.11 -2.80
N SER A 121 34.29 0.17 -3.83
CA SER A 121 35.40 1.13 -3.90
C SER A 121 34.96 2.60 -3.95
N LYS A 122 33.72 2.90 -4.37
CA LYS A 122 33.14 4.25 -4.30
C LYS A 122 33.07 4.75 -2.85
N TYR A 123 32.86 3.83 -1.90
CA TYR A 123 32.70 4.12 -0.49
C TYR A 123 33.93 3.71 0.34
N GLY A 124 35.06 3.39 -0.31
CA GLY A 124 36.27 2.94 0.38
C GLY A 124 36.17 1.55 1.02
N LEU A 125 35.18 0.74 0.59
CA LEU A 125 34.92 -0.59 1.13
C LEU A 125 35.63 -1.70 0.35
N LYS A 126 35.84 -2.82 1.03
CA LYS A 126 36.36 -4.10 0.52
C LYS A 126 35.29 -5.18 0.67
N GLU A 127 35.42 -6.26 -0.10
CA GLU A 127 34.48 -7.40 -0.05
C GLU A 127 34.47 -8.13 1.30
N THR A 128 35.52 -7.97 2.11
CA THR A 128 35.64 -8.57 3.45
C THR A 128 35.02 -7.71 4.56
N ASP A 129 34.63 -6.47 4.25
CA ASP A 129 34.03 -5.59 5.25
C ASP A 129 32.62 -6.06 5.58
N HIS A 130 32.29 -6.08 6.88
CA HIS A 130 30.95 -6.46 7.32
C HIS A 130 30.02 -5.26 7.22
N LEU A 131 29.16 -5.25 6.19
CA LEU A 131 28.37 -4.09 5.79
C LEU A 131 26.90 -4.24 6.21
N ILE A 132 26.38 -3.24 6.92
CA ILE A 132 24.98 -3.17 7.35
C ILE A 132 24.35 -1.92 6.73
N CYS A 133 23.38 -2.10 5.84
CA CYS A 133 22.61 -1.00 5.27
C CYS A 133 21.32 -0.77 6.08
N ILE A 134 21.12 0.46 6.55
CA ILE A 134 19.89 0.88 7.25
C ILE A 134 19.33 2.14 6.58
N GLY A 135 18.05 2.43 6.83
CA GLY A 135 17.48 3.71 6.40
C GLY A 135 16.01 3.65 6.00
N ASN A 136 15.55 4.76 5.43
CA ASN A 136 14.23 4.92 4.83
C ASN A 136 14.38 5.44 3.39
N PRO A 137 14.79 4.58 2.43
CA PRO A 137 15.00 5.00 1.06
C PRO A 137 13.72 5.56 0.42
N PRO A 138 13.83 6.52 -0.51
CA PRO A 138 12.66 7.07 -1.20
C PRO A 138 11.98 6.00 -2.06
N TYR A 139 10.67 5.84 -1.92
CA TYR A 139 9.86 4.83 -2.63
C TYR A 139 8.90 5.43 -3.67
N ASN A 140 9.33 6.46 -4.41
CA ASN A 140 8.52 7.11 -5.43
C ASN A 140 8.56 6.36 -6.77
N ASP A 141 7.40 6.12 -7.40
CA ASP A 141 7.31 5.72 -8.81
C ASP A 141 7.67 6.93 -9.69
N LEU A 142 8.65 6.77 -10.57
CA LEU A 142 9.15 7.82 -11.47
C LEU A 142 8.02 8.47 -12.30
N ASN A 143 6.99 7.72 -12.67
CA ASN A 143 5.83 8.27 -13.40
C ASN A 143 4.90 9.14 -12.53
N SER A 144 4.89 8.93 -11.22
CA SER A 144 4.12 9.76 -10.27
C SER A 144 4.78 11.11 -10.02
N LEU A 145 6.10 11.18 -10.22
CA LEU A 145 6.86 12.44 -10.25
C LEU A 145 6.55 13.24 -11.53
N ILE A 146 6.43 12.54 -12.66
CA ILE A 146 6.17 13.13 -13.99
C ILE A 146 4.70 13.59 -14.16
N LYS A 147 3.72 12.97 -13.50
CA LYS A 147 2.27 13.26 -13.70
C LYS A 147 1.69 14.48 -12.98
N ARG A 148 2.45 15.24 -12.19
CA ARG A 148 1.97 16.51 -11.59
C ARG A 148 2.18 17.68 -12.55
N LYS A 149 1.38 17.74 -13.63
CA LYS A 149 1.27 18.92 -14.50
C LYS A 149 0.41 19.99 -13.79
N GLY A 150 1.00 21.13 -13.46
CA GLY A 150 0.36 22.28 -12.80
C GLY A 150 1.41 23.20 -12.15
N VAL A 151 0.99 24.22 -11.40
CA VAL A 151 1.86 25.24 -10.74
C VAL A 151 2.92 24.65 -9.79
N ASN A 152 2.80 23.36 -9.46
CA ASN A 152 3.76 22.55 -8.71
C ASN A 152 4.52 21.54 -9.61
N ALA A 153 4.78 21.91 -10.87
CA ALA A 153 5.56 21.10 -11.81
C ALA A 153 6.93 20.85 -11.21
N LYS A 154 7.12 19.63 -10.70
CA LYS A 154 8.43 19.17 -10.23
C LYS A 154 9.33 19.12 -11.46
N LYS A 155 10.52 19.72 -11.38
CA LYS A 155 11.54 19.58 -12.43
C LYS A 155 11.71 18.09 -12.71
N GLU A 156 11.83 17.74 -14.00
CA GLU A 156 12.28 16.41 -14.41
C GLU A 156 13.63 16.20 -13.72
N ILE A 157 13.66 15.36 -12.70
CA ILE A 157 14.90 15.09 -11.99
C ILE A 157 15.58 13.99 -12.77
N ASP A 158 16.44 14.40 -13.70
CA ASP A 158 17.33 13.51 -14.42
C ASP A 158 18.52 13.18 -13.51
N PHE A 159 18.36 12.18 -12.64
CA PHE A 159 19.49 11.59 -11.94
C PHE A 159 19.83 10.24 -12.55
N ASP A 160 21.12 10.04 -12.76
CA ASP A 160 21.67 8.81 -13.31
C ASP A 160 21.43 7.62 -12.36
N ILE A 161 21.08 6.47 -12.92
CA ILE A 161 20.90 5.22 -12.17
C ILE A 161 21.56 4.13 -13.01
N ASP A 162 22.45 3.35 -12.41
CA ASP A 162 23.11 2.23 -13.08
C ASP A 162 22.06 1.29 -13.71
N GLU A 163 22.28 0.88 -14.96
CA GLU A 163 21.27 0.16 -15.74
C GLU A 163 20.84 -1.18 -15.11
N ASP A 164 21.75 -1.88 -14.45
CA ASP A 164 21.51 -3.18 -13.81
C ASP A 164 20.62 -3.08 -12.56
N ILE A 165 20.70 -1.97 -11.82
CA ILE A 165 19.86 -1.72 -10.63
C ILE A 165 18.63 -0.87 -10.95
N ARG A 166 18.55 -0.28 -12.16
CA ARG A 166 17.46 0.62 -12.54
C ARG A 166 16.11 -0.09 -12.54
N THR A 167 15.17 0.49 -11.82
CA THR A 167 13.76 0.12 -11.85
C THR A 167 12.88 1.36 -11.93
N ARG A 168 11.57 1.19 -12.18
CA ARG A 168 10.61 2.30 -12.19
C ARG A 168 10.36 2.92 -10.82
N ASP A 169 10.81 2.27 -9.75
CA ASP A 169 10.54 2.63 -8.37
C ASP A 169 11.86 2.74 -7.60
N LEU A 170 12.14 3.93 -7.06
CA LEU A 170 13.44 4.21 -6.46
C LEU A 170 13.76 3.29 -5.27
N GLY A 171 12.75 2.90 -4.49
CA GLY A 171 12.97 2.07 -3.32
C GLY A 171 13.48 0.69 -3.71
N THR A 172 12.97 0.11 -4.81
CA THR A 172 13.49 -1.16 -5.34
C THR A 172 14.86 -1.00 -5.99
N SER A 173 15.18 0.16 -6.57
CA SER A 173 16.55 0.44 -7.05
C SER A 173 17.56 0.49 -5.90
N PHE A 174 17.20 1.05 -4.74
CA PHE A 174 18.05 1.03 -3.53
C PHE A 174 18.28 -0.40 -3.01
N LEU A 175 17.24 -1.25 -2.97
CA LEU A 175 17.42 -2.66 -2.58
C LEU A 175 18.42 -3.38 -3.51
N ARG A 176 18.34 -3.14 -4.82
CA ARG A 176 19.32 -3.66 -5.79
C ARG A 176 20.71 -3.04 -5.62
N ALA A 177 20.81 -1.77 -5.23
CA ALA A 177 22.09 -1.14 -4.91
C ALA A 177 22.75 -1.83 -3.70
N PHE A 178 21.99 -2.11 -2.64
CA PHE A 178 22.50 -2.84 -1.48
C PHE A 178 22.94 -4.27 -1.84
N ASN A 179 22.21 -4.95 -2.75
CA ASN A 179 22.64 -6.22 -3.34
C ASN A 179 24.00 -6.10 -4.04
N LYS A 180 24.14 -5.09 -4.91
CA LYS A 180 25.37 -4.83 -5.68
C LYS A 180 26.56 -4.48 -4.79
N LEU A 181 26.30 -3.87 -3.63
CA LEU A 181 27.31 -3.64 -2.58
C LEU A 181 27.58 -4.89 -1.72
N GLY A 182 26.81 -5.96 -1.88
CA GLY A 182 27.01 -7.22 -1.16
C GLY A 182 26.80 -7.12 0.35
N ALA A 183 25.92 -6.22 0.81
CA ALA A 183 25.66 -5.99 2.23
C ALA A 183 25.32 -7.30 2.98
N ASP A 184 25.88 -7.50 4.17
CA ASP A 184 25.59 -8.69 4.97
C ASP A 184 24.18 -8.62 5.58
N VAL A 185 23.78 -7.42 5.99
CA VAL A 185 22.52 -7.13 6.66
C VAL A 185 21.89 -5.89 6.04
N ILE A 186 20.60 -5.96 5.75
CA ILE A 186 19.83 -4.81 5.26
C ILE A 186 18.60 -4.67 6.14
N CYS A 187 18.40 -3.50 6.75
CA CYS A 187 17.18 -3.23 7.49
C CYS A 187 16.62 -1.85 7.17
N VAL A 188 15.58 -1.83 6.34
CA VAL A 188 15.05 -0.59 5.76
C VAL A 188 13.54 -0.54 5.83
N LEU A 189 13.01 0.68 5.78
CA LEU A 189 11.59 0.93 5.64
C LEU A 189 11.22 0.97 4.16
N HIS A 190 10.20 0.23 3.74
CA HIS A 190 9.65 0.34 2.38
C HIS A 190 8.17 -0.09 2.33
N PRO A 191 7.41 0.24 1.27
CA PRO A 191 6.04 -0.23 1.11
C PRO A 191 5.98 -1.76 1.12
N LEU A 192 5.04 -2.34 1.88
CA LEU A 192 4.85 -3.79 1.92
C LEU A 192 4.54 -4.37 0.53
N SER A 193 3.94 -3.55 -0.34
CA SER A 193 3.57 -3.92 -1.72
C SER A 193 4.73 -4.37 -2.61
N TYR A 194 5.99 -4.15 -2.23
CA TYR A 194 7.14 -4.74 -2.92
C TYR A 194 7.17 -6.26 -2.76
N LEU A 195 6.83 -6.74 -1.57
CA LEU A 195 6.83 -8.15 -1.21
C LEU A 195 5.51 -8.84 -1.59
N ILE A 196 4.37 -8.26 -1.20
CA ILE A 196 3.07 -8.94 -1.28
C ILE A 196 2.38 -8.87 -2.66
N LYS A 197 2.91 -8.09 -3.61
CA LYS A 197 2.43 -8.10 -4.99
C LYS A 197 3.40 -8.90 -5.84
N GLU A 198 2.97 -10.07 -6.28
CA GLU A 198 3.81 -11.02 -7.04
C GLU A 198 4.59 -10.38 -8.19
N PHE A 199 3.94 -9.52 -8.99
CA PHE A 199 4.63 -8.83 -10.09
C PHE A 199 5.75 -7.92 -9.58
N ASN A 200 5.55 -7.20 -8.48
CA ASN A 200 6.58 -6.34 -7.90
C ASN A 200 7.73 -7.18 -7.34
N PHE A 201 7.40 -8.25 -6.60
CA PHE A 201 8.39 -9.16 -6.03
C PHE A 201 9.27 -9.77 -7.14
N LYS A 202 8.65 -10.42 -8.13
CA LYS A 202 9.36 -11.12 -9.20
C LYS A 202 10.12 -10.17 -10.13
N ASN A 203 9.52 -9.04 -10.53
CA ASN A 203 10.07 -8.22 -11.62
C ASN A 203 10.79 -6.95 -11.13
N ARG A 204 10.43 -6.37 -9.99
CA ARG A 204 11.06 -5.14 -9.48
C ARG A 204 12.19 -5.44 -8.50
N MET A 205 12.00 -6.35 -7.55
CA MET A 205 13.09 -6.70 -6.63
C MET A 205 14.19 -7.50 -7.36
N GLY A 206 13.80 -8.41 -8.27
CA GLY A 206 14.74 -9.06 -9.20
C GLY A 206 15.81 -9.87 -8.47
N ILE A 207 17.08 -9.69 -8.85
CA ILE A 207 18.24 -10.43 -8.27
C ILE A 207 18.30 -10.36 -6.74
N PHE A 208 17.83 -9.26 -6.13
CA PHE A 208 17.79 -9.11 -4.69
C PHE A 208 17.06 -10.27 -3.98
N THR A 209 15.98 -10.79 -4.55
CA THR A 209 15.22 -11.89 -3.93
C THR A 209 15.96 -13.23 -4.01
N GLN A 210 17.00 -13.34 -4.83
CA GLN A 210 17.80 -14.56 -4.98
C GLN A 210 18.98 -14.59 -4.01
N GLU A 211 19.47 -13.42 -3.58
CA GLU A 211 20.65 -13.31 -2.71
C GLU A 211 20.32 -12.93 -1.26
N TYR A 212 19.07 -12.58 -0.97
CA TYR A 212 18.63 -12.19 0.37
C TYR A 212 17.36 -12.92 0.78
N ARG A 213 17.26 -13.17 2.08
CA ARG A 213 16.05 -13.70 2.71
C ARG A 213 15.52 -12.70 3.72
N LEU A 214 14.22 -12.45 3.69
CA LEU A 214 13.54 -11.69 4.73
C LEU A 214 13.53 -12.50 6.02
N GLU A 215 14.17 -11.97 7.07
CA GLU A 215 14.30 -12.62 8.37
C GLU A 215 13.22 -12.14 9.35
N ARG A 216 12.96 -10.82 9.37
CA ARG A 216 11.91 -10.19 10.19
C ARG A 216 11.22 -9.09 9.40
N GLY A 217 9.91 -8.98 9.55
CA GLY A 217 9.11 -7.93 8.90
C GLY A 217 8.05 -7.40 9.86
N VAL A 218 8.13 -6.12 10.20
CA VAL A 218 7.15 -5.46 11.06
C VAL A 218 6.36 -4.44 10.24
N ILE A 219 5.07 -4.67 10.05
CA ILE A 219 4.17 -3.83 9.27
C ILE A 219 3.58 -2.75 10.17
N PHE A 220 3.52 -1.53 9.63
CA PHE A 220 2.84 -0.39 10.23
C PHE A 220 2.13 0.42 9.13
N SER A 221 1.29 1.37 9.54
CA SER A 221 0.61 2.26 8.59
C SER A 221 1.57 3.34 8.11
N ASN A 222 1.50 3.73 6.83
CA ASN A 222 2.20 4.93 6.37
C ASN A 222 1.82 6.19 7.17
N ASN A 223 0.68 6.20 7.86
CA ASN A 223 0.24 7.30 8.72
C ASN A 223 1.17 7.57 9.92
N GLU A 224 2.09 6.65 10.23
CA GLU A 224 3.17 6.91 11.21
C GLU A 224 4.08 8.07 10.77
N PHE A 225 4.15 8.37 9.47
CA PHE A 225 4.87 9.52 8.96
C PHE A 225 3.98 10.77 9.00
N ALA A 226 4.43 11.81 9.71
CA ALA A 226 3.67 13.05 9.97
C ALA A 226 3.18 13.78 8.70
N ASP A 227 3.91 13.66 7.58
CA ASP A 227 3.62 14.34 6.32
C ASP A 227 2.76 13.52 5.34
N THR A 228 2.17 12.40 5.79
CA THR A 228 1.30 11.59 4.92
C THR A 228 -0.16 12.04 4.99
N GLN A 229 -0.64 12.58 3.88
CA GLN A 229 -2.05 12.90 3.64
C GLN A 229 -2.58 11.92 2.58
N GLY A 230 -3.59 11.11 2.90
CA GLY A 230 -4.20 10.21 1.92
C GLY A 230 -4.75 8.91 2.48
N THR A 231 -5.05 7.96 1.59
CA THR A 231 -5.55 6.63 1.97
C THR A 231 -4.43 5.82 2.61
N PRO A 232 -4.63 5.30 3.84
CA PRO A 232 -3.61 4.50 4.51
C PRO A 232 -3.23 3.25 3.72
N PHE A 233 -1.94 2.91 3.73
CA PHE A 233 -1.36 1.71 3.13
C PHE A 233 -0.26 1.13 4.04
N PRO A 234 0.08 -0.16 3.87
CA PRO A 234 1.04 -0.84 4.73
C PRO A 234 2.48 -0.57 4.29
N VAL A 235 3.31 -0.19 5.25
CA VAL A 235 4.78 -0.07 5.17
C VAL A 235 5.37 -1.16 6.05
N VAL A 236 6.56 -1.66 5.72
CA VAL A 236 7.27 -2.67 6.50
C VAL A 236 8.65 -2.18 6.89
N ALA A 237 9.02 -2.40 8.14
CA ALA A 237 10.40 -2.43 8.60
C ALA A 237 10.92 -3.85 8.34
N ALA A 238 11.72 -4.00 7.29
CA ALA A 238 12.12 -5.29 6.77
C ALA A 238 13.61 -5.52 7.02
N LEU A 239 13.92 -6.56 7.79
CA LEU A 239 15.28 -7.07 8.01
C LEU A 239 15.55 -8.21 7.04
N TYR A 240 16.53 -8.02 6.17
CA TYR A 240 17.03 -9.00 5.24
C TYR A 240 18.44 -9.41 5.62
N LEU A 241 18.72 -10.71 5.52
CA LEU A 241 20.05 -11.27 5.67
C LEU A 241 20.50 -11.82 4.33
N ARG A 242 21.78 -11.62 4.00
CA ARG A 242 22.36 -12.20 2.80
C ARG A 242 22.33 -13.72 2.90
N ASN A 243 21.70 -14.37 1.93
CA ASN A 243 21.50 -15.81 1.87
C ASN A 243 21.24 -16.22 0.42
N PHE A 244 22.12 -17.05 -0.14
CA PHE A 244 22.02 -17.51 -1.53
C PHE A 244 20.91 -18.53 -1.81
N LEU A 245 20.17 -18.98 -0.79
CA LEU A 245 18.88 -19.66 -0.99
C LEU A 245 17.77 -18.67 -1.39
N GLY A 246 17.96 -17.38 -1.09
CA GLY A 246 17.02 -16.32 -1.37
C GLY A 246 15.65 -16.51 -0.71
N MET A 247 14.66 -15.91 -1.36
CA MET A 247 13.24 -16.01 -1.09
C MET A 247 12.47 -16.08 -2.42
N ASP A 248 11.56 -17.05 -2.53
CA ASP A 248 10.57 -17.09 -3.59
C ASP A 248 9.25 -16.44 -3.13
N TYR A 249 8.26 -16.37 -4.02
CA TYR A 249 7.00 -15.71 -3.68
C TYR A 249 6.16 -16.55 -2.70
N GLU A 250 6.29 -17.87 -2.70
CA GLU A 250 5.56 -18.73 -1.77
C GLU A 250 6.10 -18.56 -0.35
N TYR A 251 7.42 -18.41 -0.19
CA TYR A 251 8.04 -18.01 1.06
C TYR A 251 7.42 -16.72 1.62
N ILE A 252 7.28 -15.68 0.78
CA ILE A 252 6.64 -14.43 1.19
C ILE A 252 5.15 -14.61 1.50
N ARG A 253 4.45 -15.48 0.78
CA ARG A 253 3.04 -15.78 1.09
C ARG A 253 2.87 -16.36 2.49
N GLN A 254 3.77 -17.25 2.91
CA GLN A 254 3.72 -17.91 4.21
C GLN A 254 4.42 -17.12 5.33
N PHE A 255 5.14 -16.03 4.99
CA PHE A 255 5.92 -15.27 5.96
C PHE A 255 5.02 -14.58 7.01
N PRO A 256 5.28 -14.78 8.32
CA PRO A 256 4.49 -14.17 9.39
C PRO A 256 5.00 -12.76 9.68
N PHE A 257 4.40 -11.76 9.04
CA PHE A 257 4.71 -10.36 9.32
C PHE A 257 4.09 -9.94 10.66
N GLU A 258 4.87 -9.32 11.53
CA GLU A 258 4.35 -8.73 12.77
C GLU A 258 3.61 -7.44 12.46
N ILE A 259 2.49 -7.16 13.14
CA ILE A 259 1.86 -5.84 13.09
C ILE A 259 2.31 -5.03 14.31
N LEU A 260 2.90 -3.85 14.04
CA LEU A 260 3.45 -2.95 15.06
C LEU A 260 2.47 -2.75 16.23
N ASP A 261 2.97 -2.93 17.46
CA ASP A 261 2.29 -2.71 18.73
C ASP A 261 0.94 -3.44 18.93
N SER A 262 0.71 -4.54 18.21
CA SER A 262 -0.56 -5.28 18.29
C SER A 262 -0.44 -6.73 18.79
N GLY A 263 0.74 -7.34 18.67
CA GLY A 263 0.93 -8.78 18.88
C GLY A 263 0.29 -9.68 17.79
N GLU A 264 -0.36 -9.08 16.79
CA GLU A 264 -0.98 -9.80 15.67
C GLU A 264 0.05 -10.12 14.58
N LEU A 265 -0.16 -11.27 13.92
CA LEU A 265 0.58 -11.66 12.73
C LEU A 265 -0.29 -11.49 11.47
N PHE A 266 0.32 -11.00 10.41
CA PHE A 266 -0.24 -10.94 9.07
C PHE A 266 0.50 -11.95 8.19
N ILE A 267 -0.20 -12.97 7.72
CA ILE A 267 0.30 -13.95 6.75
C ILE A 267 -0.48 -13.75 5.46
N LEU A 268 0.21 -13.49 4.35
CA LEU A 268 -0.46 -13.19 3.08
C LEU A 268 -1.28 -14.39 2.58
N ALA A 269 -0.79 -15.61 2.81
CA ALA A 269 -1.47 -16.82 2.40
C ALA A 269 -2.87 -16.92 3.02
N ASP A 270 -3.10 -16.37 4.22
CA ASP A 270 -4.39 -16.40 4.94
C ASP A 270 -5.54 -15.74 4.16
N TYR A 271 -5.22 -14.86 3.22
CA TYR A 271 -6.21 -14.09 2.50
C TYR A 271 -6.34 -14.55 1.06
N GLU A 272 -7.57 -14.86 0.67
CA GLU A 272 -7.91 -15.06 -0.72
C GLU A 272 -8.39 -13.74 -1.35
N THR A 273 -7.92 -13.46 -2.57
CA THR A 273 -8.27 -12.26 -3.32
C THR A 273 -8.95 -12.60 -4.63
N ILE A 274 -9.53 -11.59 -5.27
CA ILE A 274 -10.18 -11.72 -6.58
C ILE A 274 -9.20 -11.99 -7.74
N ASP A 275 -7.89 -12.09 -7.49
CA ASP A 275 -6.91 -12.31 -8.54
C ASP A 275 -7.16 -13.64 -9.26
N GLY A 276 -7.18 -13.59 -10.60
CA GLY A 276 -7.54 -14.70 -11.48
C GLY A 276 -9.04 -15.06 -11.47
N TYR A 277 -9.87 -14.32 -10.73
CA TYR A 277 -11.28 -14.65 -10.51
C TYR A 277 -12.25 -13.55 -10.98
N ILE A 278 -12.03 -12.29 -10.59
CA ILE A 278 -12.75 -11.11 -11.11
C ILE A 278 -11.75 -10.20 -11.81
N ASN A 279 -12.06 -9.80 -13.04
CA ASN A 279 -11.19 -8.90 -13.79
C ASN A 279 -11.16 -7.51 -13.16
N LYS A 280 -9.96 -6.95 -13.02
CA LYS A 280 -9.72 -5.60 -12.48
C LYS A 280 -9.08 -4.64 -13.49
N TYR A 281 -8.64 -5.16 -14.65
CA TYR A 281 -7.99 -4.41 -15.73
C TYR A 281 -8.77 -4.54 -17.04
N VAL A 282 -8.76 -3.47 -17.83
CA VAL A 282 -9.50 -3.40 -19.10
C VAL A 282 -8.98 -4.49 -20.05
N PRO A 283 -9.86 -5.34 -20.60
CA PRO A 283 -9.46 -6.35 -21.58
C PRO A 283 -8.78 -5.71 -22.79
N GLN A 284 -7.67 -6.28 -23.25
CA GLN A 284 -6.97 -5.77 -24.44
C GLN A 284 -7.78 -6.00 -25.73
N ASN A 285 -8.55 -7.09 -25.80
CA ASN A 285 -9.45 -7.37 -26.92
C ASN A 285 -10.69 -6.46 -26.84
N LYS A 286 -10.91 -5.65 -27.88
CA LYS A 286 -12.03 -4.69 -27.99
C LYS A 286 -13.41 -5.35 -27.91
N GLU A 287 -13.60 -6.54 -28.47
CA GLU A 287 -14.89 -7.25 -28.39
C GLU A 287 -15.24 -7.62 -26.95
N LYS A 288 -14.21 -7.96 -26.16
CA LYS A 288 -14.33 -8.25 -24.73
C LYS A 288 -14.49 -6.99 -23.88
N GLN A 289 -14.55 -5.79 -24.47
CA GLN A 289 -14.80 -4.52 -23.77
C GLN A 289 -16.28 -4.11 -23.76
N ILE A 290 -17.16 -4.82 -24.48
CA ILE A 290 -18.60 -4.50 -24.56
C ILE A 290 -19.38 -5.33 -23.54
N SER A 291 -20.24 -4.68 -22.75
CA SER A 291 -21.16 -5.33 -21.81
C SER A 291 -22.47 -5.73 -22.51
N ASP A 292 -22.93 -6.96 -22.28
CA ASP A 292 -24.23 -7.48 -22.76
C ASP A 292 -25.46 -6.86 -22.03
N ILE A 293 -25.24 -6.26 -20.86
CA ILE A 293 -26.28 -5.56 -20.07
C ILE A 293 -26.09 -4.05 -20.02
N GLY A 294 -25.08 -3.51 -20.72
CA GLY A 294 -24.77 -2.09 -20.72
C GLY A 294 -24.26 -1.56 -19.36
N LEU A 295 -23.64 -2.41 -18.55
CA LEU A 295 -23.08 -2.06 -17.24
C LEU A 295 -21.55 -2.15 -17.27
N TYR A 296 -20.89 -1.15 -16.70
CA TYR A 296 -19.44 -1.04 -16.66
C TYR A 296 -18.96 -0.66 -15.26
N MET A 297 -17.76 -1.11 -14.88
CA MET A 297 -17.08 -0.71 -13.63
C MET A 297 -15.76 0.00 -13.96
N HIS A 298 -15.39 1.07 -13.24
CA HIS A 298 -14.05 1.64 -13.39
C HIS A 298 -12.98 0.60 -13.08
N ASN A 299 -11.90 0.53 -13.86
CA ASN A 299 -10.77 -0.33 -13.54
C ASN A 299 -10.13 0.03 -12.18
N PHE A 300 -9.54 -0.94 -11.51
CA PHE A 300 -8.93 -0.72 -10.21
C PHE A 300 -7.74 -1.67 -10.02
N ARG A 301 -6.80 -1.31 -9.14
CA ARG A 301 -5.55 -2.05 -8.93
C ARG A 301 -5.59 -2.91 -7.68
N ASP A 302 -6.13 -2.34 -6.61
CA ASP A 302 -6.21 -2.87 -5.25
C ASP A 302 -7.45 -2.34 -4.52
N LEU A 303 -7.67 -2.81 -3.30
CA LEU A 303 -8.79 -2.48 -2.44
C LEU A 303 -8.93 -0.96 -2.23
N ASN A 304 -7.82 -0.25 -1.99
CA ASN A 304 -7.84 1.20 -1.84
C ASN A 304 -8.37 1.90 -3.10
N SER A 305 -7.93 1.46 -4.29
CA SER A 305 -8.44 2.00 -5.55
C SER A 305 -9.90 1.60 -5.86
N LEU A 306 -10.33 0.39 -5.50
CA LEU A 306 -11.73 -0.01 -5.61
C LEU A 306 -12.60 0.94 -4.77
N LYS A 307 -12.20 1.21 -3.52
CA LYS A 307 -12.95 2.10 -2.63
C LYS A 307 -13.04 3.54 -3.16
N SER A 308 -11.96 4.06 -3.75
CA SER A 308 -11.94 5.45 -4.24
C SER A 308 -12.64 5.64 -5.58
N ILE A 309 -12.36 4.79 -6.58
CA ILE A 309 -12.75 5.04 -7.97
C ILE A 309 -13.60 3.93 -8.61
N GLY A 310 -13.75 2.77 -7.97
CA GLY A 310 -14.46 1.59 -8.50
C GLY A 310 -15.99 1.70 -8.56
N ASN A 311 -16.51 2.79 -9.13
CA ASN A 311 -17.94 3.01 -9.33
C ASN A 311 -18.46 2.26 -10.58
N LEU A 312 -19.78 2.14 -10.66
CA LEU A 312 -20.50 1.57 -11.80
C LEU A 312 -21.04 2.67 -12.73
N PHE A 313 -21.10 2.39 -14.03
CA PHE A 313 -21.50 3.33 -15.08
C PHE A 313 -22.31 2.64 -16.18
N ALA A 314 -23.14 3.40 -16.88
CA ALA A 314 -23.94 2.93 -18.00
C ALA A 314 -23.21 3.01 -19.36
N ASN A 315 -22.06 3.68 -19.42
CA ASN A 315 -21.32 3.92 -20.66
C ASN A 315 -19.89 3.38 -20.58
N MET A 316 -19.44 2.78 -21.67
CA MET A 316 -18.05 2.37 -21.86
C MET A 316 -17.14 3.60 -21.96
N GLN A 317 -16.02 3.58 -21.27
CA GLN A 317 -14.92 4.53 -21.48
C GLN A 317 -13.66 3.72 -21.81
N ALA A 318 -13.19 3.85 -23.06
CA ALA A 318 -12.07 3.08 -23.57
C ALA A 318 -10.82 3.23 -22.69
N GLY A 319 -10.23 2.11 -22.28
CA GLY A 319 -9.05 2.08 -21.41
C GLY A 319 -9.30 2.43 -19.94
N VAL A 320 -10.53 2.78 -19.57
CA VAL A 320 -10.91 3.20 -18.21
C VAL A 320 -11.85 2.20 -17.55
N THR A 321 -12.88 1.73 -18.25
CA THR A 321 -13.91 0.85 -17.67
C THR A 321 -13.81 -0.60 -18.13
N LEU A 322 -14.26 -1.49 -17.25
CA LEU A 322 -14.40 -2.93 -17.41
C LEU A 322 -15.87 -3.22 -17.75
N PRO A 323 -16.18 -4.05 -18.76
CA PRO A 323 -17.55 -4.48 -18.97
C PRO A 323 -17.97 -5.50 -17.93
N VAL A 324 -19.22 -5.38 -17.47
CA VAL A 324 -19.88 -6.37 -16.64
C VAL A 324 -20.80 -7.18 -17.53
N GLN A 325 -20.55 -8.49 -17.64
CA GLN A 325 -21.46 -9.40 -18.34
C GLN A 325 -22.55 -9.87 -17.38
N GLU A 326 -23.75 -10.18 -17.88
CA GLU A 326 -24.88 -10.64 -17.05
C GLU A 326 -24.49 -11.84 -16.18
N ARG A 327 -23.81 -12.82 -16.78
CA ARG A 327 -23.36 -14.04 -16.09
C ARG A 327 -22.41 -13.77 -14.93
N ASP A 328 -21.68 -12.65 -14.97
CA ASP A 328 -20.70 -12.26 -13.97
C ASP A 328 -21.21 -11.10 -13.09
N PHE A 329 -22.48 -10.67 -13.26
CA PHE A 329 -23.03 -9.52 -12.56
C PHE A 329 -22.88 -9.63 -11.04
N TYR A 330 -23.16 -10.81 -10.46
CA TYR A 330 -23.05 -11.03 -9.02
C TYR A 330 -21.63 -10.78 -8.48
N LYS A 331 -20.59 -11.05 -9.27
CA LYS A 331 -19.19 -10.79 -8.90
C LYS A 331 -18.90 -9.30 -8.80
N TYR A 332 -19.39 -8.50 -9.76
CA TYR A 332 -19.22 -7.05 -9.71
C TYR A 332 -20.16 -6.36 -8.71
N ALA A 333 -21.33 -6.96 -8.46
CA ALA A 333 -22.21 -6.56 -7.38
C ALA A 333 -21.56 -6.80 -6.01
N TYR A 334 -20.88 -7.94 -5.83
CA TYR A 334 -20.05 -8.21 -4.66
C TYR A 334 -18.97 -7.15 -4.46
N LEU A 335 -18.24 -6.76 -5.53
CA LEU A 335 -17.26 -5.68 -5.44
C LEU A 335 -17.89 -4.33 -5.08
N ASN A 336 -19.09 -4.03 -5.59
CA ASN A 336 -19.80 -2.79 -5.29
C ASN A 336 -20.27 -2.74 -3.82
N ALA A 337 -20.72 -3.87 -3.28
CA ALA A 337 -21.06 -4.02 -1.87
C ALA A 337 -19.80 -3.97 -0.97
N LEU A 338 -18.74 -4.70 -1.32
CA LEU A 338 -17.46 -4.70 -0.62
C LEU A 338 -16.90 -3.27 -0.52
N ARG A 339 -16.93 -2.52 -1.63
CA ARG A 339 -16.54 -1.11 -1.67
C ARG A 339 -17.25 -0.30 -0.57
N ARG A 340 -18.58 -0.46 -0.42
CA ARG A 340 -19.42 0.26 0.54
C ARG A 340 -19.17 -0.18 1.98
N TYR A 341 -19.13 -1.49 2.22
CA TYR A 341 -19.30 -2.05 3.56
C TYR A 341 -18.02 -2.60 4.20
N PHE A 342 -17.00 -2.94 3.41
CA PHE A 342 -15.72 -3.41 3.96
C PHE A 342 -15.00 -2.28 4.70
N PRO A 343 -14.50 -2.50 5.94
CA PRO A 343 -13.86 -1.45 6.72
C PRO A 343 -12.58 -0.92 6.05
N LYS A 344 -12.28 0.36 6.26
CA LYS A 344 -10.96 0.90 5.88
C LYS A 344 -9.93 0.36 6.86
N ASN A 345 -8.92 -0.32 6.34
CA ASN A 345 -7.81 -0.83 7.15
C ASN A 345 -6.55 -0.88 6.27
N PHE A 346 -5.45 -0.32 6.77
CA PHE A 346 -4.20 -0.21 6.02
C PHE A 346 -3.62 -1.57 5.65
N LYS A 347 -3.83 -2.62 6.48
CA LYS A 347 -3.27 -3.97 6.29
C LYS A 347 -3.60 -4.54 4.91
N TRP A 348 -4.85 -4.38 4.46
CA TRP A 348 -5.34 -4.93 3.20
C TRP A 348 -5.40 -3.90 2.06
N GLY A 349 -5.04 -2.64 2.32
CA GLY A 349 -5.26 -1.53 1.38
C GLY A 349 -4.58 -1.73 0.03
N ASN A 350 -3.43 -2.40 -0.01
CA ASN A 350 -2.70 -2.73 -1.23
C ASN A 350 -2.96 -4.15 -1.77
N LEU A 351 -3.80 -4.95 -1.13
CA LEU A 351 -4.23 -6.23 -1.68
C LEU A 351 -5.31 -5.99 -2.75
N SER A 352 -5.40 -6.91 -3.70
CA SER A 352 -6.64 -7.04 -4.47
C SER A 352 -7.82 -7.28 -3.52
N PRO A 353 -9.06 -6.87 -3.88
CA PRO A 353 -10.23 -7.10 -3.05
C PRO A 353 -10.33 -8.54 -2.53
N LEU A 354 -10.69 -8.67 -1.26
CA LEU A 354 -10.80 -9.95 -0.58
C LEU A 354 -12.08 -10.69 -0.99
N VAL A 355 -11.98 -12.00 -1.18
CA VAL A 355 -13.11 -12.88 -1.48
C VAL A 355 -12.81 -14.30 -1.04
N ILE A 356 -13.82 -15.00 -0.50
CA ILE A 356 -13.79 -16.46 -0.38
C ILE A 356 -14.48 -16.98 -1.64
N LYS A 357 -13.71 -17.42 -2.64
CA LYS A 357 -14.24 -17.70 -3.99
C LYS A 357 -15.29 -18.78 -3.98
N GLU A 358 -15.02 -19.88 -3.27
CA GLU A 358 -15.95 -21.00 -3.12
C GLU A 358 -17.28 -20.54 -2.51
N GLN A 359 -17.24 -19.66 -1.49
CA GLN A 359 -18.45 -19.14 -0.90
C GLN A 359 -19.21 -18.26 -1.90
N LEU A 360 -18.55 -17.32 -2.58
CA LEU A 360 -19.23 -16.45 -3.52
C LEU A 360 -19.85 -17.24 -4.69
N GLU A 361 -19.26 -18.36 -5.11
CA GLU A 361 -19.83 -19.22 -6.16
C GLU A 361 -21.04 -20.04 -5.69
N ASN A 362 -21.06 -20.48 -4.43
CA ASN A 362 -22.07 -21.43 -3.93
C ASN A 362 -23.18 -20.78 -3.06
N ASP A 363 -22.93 -19.61 -2.49
CA ASP A 363 -23.85 -18.90 -1.60
C ASP A 363 -24.79 -17.98 -2.41
N LEU A 364 -25.92 -18.55 -2.83
CA LEU A 364 -26.94 -17.81 -3.58
C LEU A 364 -27.55 -16.64 -2.80
N VAL A 365 -27.56 -16.70 -1.47
CA VAL A 365 -28.09 -15.64 -0.61
C VAL A 365 -27.14 -14.44 -0.64
N LEU A 366 -25.83 -14.68 -0.52
CA LEU A 366 -24.82 -13.63 -0.66
C LEU A 366 -24.83 -13.01 -2.07
N GLN A 367 -24.92 -13.83 -3.12
CA GLN A 367 -25.01 -13.34 -4.50
C GLN A 367 -26.21 -12.43 -4.70
N ASP A 368 -27.40 -12.89 -4.28
CA ASP A 368 -28.65 -12.16 -4.44
C ASP A 368 -28.64 -10.89 -3.56
N ALA A 369 -28.13 -10.95 -2.33
CA ALA A 369 -27.97 -9.79 -1.44
C ALA A 369 -27.07 -8.70 -2.03
N CYS A 370 -25.88 -9.06 -2.54
CA CYS A 370 -24.99 -8.11 -3.20
C CYS A 370 -25.64 -7.50 -4.45
N SER A 371 -26.35 -8.32 -5.23
CA SER A 371 -27.04 -7.92 -6.46
C SER A 371 -28.17 -6.94 -6.19
N ILE A 372 -29.04 -7.24 -5.22
CA ILE A 372 -30.16 -6.39 -4.79
C ILE A 372 -29.63 -5.06 -4.26
N ASP A 373 -28.62 -5.08 -3.37
CA ASP A 373 -27.97 -3.87 -2.86
C ASP A 373 -27.41 -3.01 -4.02
N THR A 374 -26.75 -3.64 -4.98
CA THR A 374 -26.20 -2.94 -6.15
C THR A 374 -27.28 -2.28 -7.00
N ILE A 375 -28.40 -2.96 -7.25
CA ILE A 375 -29.53 -2.40 -8.02
C ILE A 375 -30.16 -1.23 -7.26
N ILE A 376 -30.47 -1.41 -5.98
CA ILE A 376 -31.10 -0.36 -5.14
C ILE A 376 -30.21 0.89 -5.09
N LYS A 377 -28.91 0.73 -4.81
CA LYS A 377 -27.99 1.86 -4.63
C LYS A 377 -27.57 2.54 -5.94
N ASN A 378 -27.81 1.91 -7.09
CA ASN A 378 -27.46 2.46 -8.40
C ASN A 378 -28.67 2.54 -9.33
N ASN A 379 -29.88 2.70 -8.80
CA ASN A 379 -31.15 2.66 -9.53
C ASN A 379 -31.31 3.69 -10.68
N ARG A 380 -30.39 4.66 -10.78
CA ARG A 380 -30.33 5.63 -11.87
C ARG A 380 -29.59 5.11 -13.11
N LEU A 381 -28.91 3.97 -13.04
CA LEU A 381 -28.23 3.37 -14.20
C LEU A 381 -29.26 2.76 -15.15
N ALA A 382 -29.12 3.04 -16.45
CA ALA A 382 -30.09 2.62 -17.47
C ALA A 382 -30.37 1.11 -17.48
N CYS A 383 -29.34 0.29 -17.24
CA CYS A 383 -29.48 -1.17 -17.17
C CYS A 383 -30.42 -1.64 -16.04
N PHE A 384 -30.62 -0.84 -14.99
CA PHE A 384 -31.48 -1.11 -13.83
C PHE A 384 -32.84 -0.42 -13.90
N ALA A 385 -33.23 0.12 -15.06
CA ALA A 385 -34.56 0.71 -15.24
C ALA A 385 -35.67 -0.31 -14.91
N LEU A 386 -36.68 0.14 -14.18
CA LEU A 386 -37.84 -0.67 -13.76
C LEU A 386 -39.09 -0.44 -14.62
N HIS A 387 -39.19 0.72 -15.29
CA HIS A 387 -40.39 1.14 -16.03
C HIS A 387 -40.03 1.84 -17.37
N PRO A 388 -40.12 1.13 -18.51
CA PRO A 388 -40.22 -0.33 -18.62
C PRO A 388 -38.94 -1.04 -18.15
N PRO A 389 -39.02 -2.29 -17.66
CA PRO A 389 -37.84 -3.03 -17.25
C PRO A 389 -36.98 -3.40 -18.46
N THR A 390 -35.66 -3.31 -18.32
CA THR A 390 -34.73 -3.85 -19.32
C THR A 390 -34.86 -5.39 -19.40
N PRO A 391 -34.42 -6.05 -20.49
CA PRO A 391 -34.42 -7.51 -20.56
C PRO A 391 -33.66 -8.17 -19.40
N PHE A 392 -32.55 -7.57 -18.98
CA PHE A 392 -31.80 -7.98 -17.80
C PHE A 392 -32.65 -7.88 -16.53
N MET A 393 -33.25 -6.70 -16.27
CA MET A 393 -34.08 -6.51 -15.08
C MET A 393 -35.30 -7.43 -15.06
N GLN A 394 -35.94 -7.67 -16.20
CA GLN A 394 -37.06 -8.59 -16.30
C GLN A 394 -36.66 -10.02 -15.90
N ARG A 395 -35.50 -10.50 -16.37
CA ARG A 395 -34.95 -11.80 -15.96
C ARG A 395 -34.59 -11.82 -14.49
N PHE A 396 -33.96 -10.76 -13.98
CA PHE A 396 -33.60 -10.64 -12.57
C PHE A 396 -34.84 -10.66 -11.66
N ILE A 397 -35.89 -9.90 -11.98
CA ILE A 397 -37.16 -9.88 -11.26
C ILE A 397 -37.80 -11.27 -11.26
N ASN A 398 -37.87 -11.93 -12.43
CA ASN A 398 -38.43 -13.27 -12.52
C ASN A 398 -37.64 -14.28 -11.68
N LYS A 399 -36.30 -14.17 -11.65
CA LYS A 399 -35.44 -14.97 -10.77
C LYS A 399 -35.76 -14.71 -9.29
N MET A 400 -35.90 -13.46 -8.86
CA MET A 400 -36.17 -13.16 -7.45
C MET A 400 -37.54 -13.66 -6.99
N LYS A 401 -38.57 -13.64 -7.87
CA LYS A 401 -39.91 -14.17 -7.56
C LYS A 401 -39.97 -15.66 -7.27
N THR A 402 -39.01 -16.44 -7.78
CA THR A 402 -38.97 -17.90 -7.57
C THR A 402 -38.12 -18.30 -6.36
N ARG A 403 -37.50 -17.33 -5.67
CA ARG A 403 -36.68 -17.59 -4.49
C ARG A 403 -37.54 -17.75 -3.24
N ASN A 404 -37.14 -18.69 -2.39
CA ASN A 404 -37.67 -18.82 -1.04
C ASN A 404 -36.92 -17.86 -0.10
N ALA A 405 -37.61 -17.30 0.88
CA ALA A 405 -37.00 -16.45 1.91
C ALA A 405 -35.81 -17.16 2.58
N PRO A 406 -34.61 -16.57 2.59
CA PRO A 406 -33.42 -17.19 3.17
C PRO A 406 -33.46 -17.07 4.69
N LYS A 407 -32.82 -18.00 5.40
CA LYS A 407 -32.86 -18.02 6.88
C LYS A 407 -32.08 -16.85 7.48
N GLU A 408 -31.00 -16.46 6.81
CA GLU A 408 -30.02 -15.47 7.24
C GLU A 408 -30.58 -14.05 7.14
N ILE A 409 -31.43 -13.80 6.14
CA ILE A 409 -32.11 -12.52 5.91
C ILE A 409 -33.52 -12.76 5.34
N PRO A 410 -34.50 -13.14 6.19
CA PRO A 410 -35.83 -13.54 5.73
C PRO A 410 -36.54 -12.50 4.85
N ALA A 411 -36.27 -11.21 5.08
CA ALA A 411 -36.87 -10.11 4.33
C ALA A 411 -36.17 -9.79 2.99
N LEU A 412 -35.10 -10.50 2.58
CA LEU A 412 -34.27 -10.12 1.44
C LEU A 412 -35.07 -9.87 0.15
N TYR A 413 -35.89 -10.84 -0.23
CA TYR A 413 -36.66 -10.76 -1.47
C TYR A 413 -37.87 -9.83 -1.34
N GLN A 414 -38.40 -9.65 -0.11
CA GLN A 414 -39.43 -8.64 0.17
C GLN A 414 -38.89 -7.22 -0.01
N ILE A 415 -37.68 -6.94 0.48
CA ILE A 415 -37.00 -5.64 0.28
C ILE A 415 -36.90 -5.32 -1.22
N PHE A 416 -36.46 -6.30 -2.02
CA PHE A 416 -36.37 -6.11 -3.47
C PHE A 416 -37.76 -5.94 -4.13
N GLN A 417 -38.75 -6.71 -3.71
CA GLN A 417 -40.12 -6.59 -4.23
C GLN A 417 -40.69 -5.20 -3.96
N GLU A 418 -40.57 -4.70 -2.72
CA GLU A 418 -41.02 -3.36 -2.35
C GLU A 418 -40.30 -2.28 -3.17
N PHE A 419 -38.99 -2.42 -3.35
CA PHE A 419 -38.21 -1.52 -4.19
C PHE A 419 -38.70 -1.53 -5.65
N TRP A 420 -38.96 -2.71 -6.20
CA TRP A 420 -39.44 -2.86 -7.57
C TRP A 420 -40.83 -2.21 -7.75
N GLU A 421 -41.75 -2.42 -6.81
CA GLU A 421 -43.12 -1.89 -6.90
C GLU A 421 -43.19 -0.38 -6.67
N LYS A 422 -42.36 0.16 -5.77
CA LYS A 422 -42.47 1.56 -5.30
C LYS A 422 -41.35 2.47 -5.81
N GLY A 423 -40.29 1.91 -6.40
CA GLY A 423 -39.05 2.63 -6.73
C GLY A 423 -38.18 2.99 -5.52
N TYR A 424 -38.60 2.62 -4.30
CA TYR A 424 -37.92 2.88 -3.04
C TYR A 424 -38.23 1.76 -2.02
N THR A 425 -37.29 1.47 -1.13
CA THR A 425 -37.46 0.56 0.01
C THR A 425 -36.53 0.95 1.15
N ASP A 426 -36.87 0.56 2.38
CA ASP A 426 -35.91 0.54 3.47
C ASP A 426 -34.99 -0.69 3.31
N SER A 427 -33.71 -0.41 3.05
CA SER A 427 -32.68 -1.45 2.83
C SER A 427 -31.83 -1.72 4.07
N THR A 428 -32.17 -1.16 5.24
CA THR A 428 -31.35 -1.22 6.46
C THR A 428 -30.98 -2.65 6.87
N LEU A 429 -31.93 -3.60 6.80
CA LEU A 429 -31.67 -5.01 7.12
C LEU A 429 -30.64 -5.64 6.16
N LEU A 430 -30.76 -5.36 4.86
CA LEU A 430 -29.83 -5.80 3.84
C LEU A 430 -28.43 -5.19 4.04
N GLU A 431 -28.36 -3.89 4.32
CA GLU A 431 -27.10 -3.21 4.60
C GLU A 431 -26.39 -3.80 5.82
N ASN A 432 -27.14 -4.09 6.89
CA ASN A 432 -26.60 -4.69 8.11
C ASN A 432 -26.08 -6.10 7.86
N TYR A 433 -26.82 -6.92 7.11
CA TYR A 433 -26.36 -8.25 6.69
C TYR A 433 -25.02 -8.17 5.94
N LEU A 434 -24.94 -7.34 4.89
CA LEU A 434 -23.72 -7.18 4.10
C LEU A 434 -22.56 -6.59 4.93
N ARG A 435 -22.84 -5.60 5.78
CA ARG A 435 -21.85 -5.01 6.68
C ARG A 435 -21.27 -6.06 7.63
N ASN A 436 -22.11 -6.88 8.24
CA ASN A 436 -21.68 -7.95 9.13
C ASN A 436 -20.83 -8.98 8.36
N TYR A 437 -21.24 -9.36 7.15
CA TYR A 437 -20.44 -10.24 6.30
C TYR A 437 -19.04 -9.67 6.03
N PHE A 438 -18.95 -8.43 5.53
CA PHE A 438 -17.67 -7.84 5.11
C PHE A 438 -16.74 -7.46 6.27
N ILE A 439 -17.28 -7.14 7.45
CA ILE A 439 -16.46 -6.91 8.66
C ILE A 439 -15.79 -8.20 9.11
N ASN A 440 -16.50 -9.33 9.04
CA ASN A 440 -16.00 -10.62 9.52
C ASN A 440 -15.20 -11.39 8.46
N LEU A 441 -15.24 -10.97 7.19
CA LEU A 441 -14.58 -11.64 6.07
C LEU A 441 -13.10 -11.99 6.32
N PRO A 442 -12.23 -11.09 6.84
CA PRO A 442 -10.83 -11.43 7.07
C PRO A 442 -10.63 -12.54 8.11
N GLU A 443 -11.42 -12.55 9.19
CA GLU A 443 -11.34 -13.57 10.24
C GLU A 443 -11.92 -14.91 9.79
N GLU A 444 -12.97 -14.87 8.96
CA GLU A 444 -13.54 -16.07 8.35
C GLU A 444 -12.54 -16.76 7.41
N MET A 445 -11.74 -16.00 6.66
CA MET A 445 -10.68 -16.55 5.82
C MET A 445 -9.61 -17.28 6.64
N LYS A 446 -9.19 -16.70 7.76
CA LYS A 446 -8.18 -17.30 8.65
C LYS A 446 -8.65 -18.64 9.23
N LYS A 447 -9.94 -18.78 9.57
CA LYS A 447 -10.52 -20.01 10.14
C LYS A 447 -10.58 -21.19 9.16
N ARG A 448 -10.50 -20.94 7.85
CA ARG A 448 -10.63 -21.97 6.81
C ARG A 448 -9.30 -22.66 6.48
N LYS A 449 -8.22 -22.27 7.13
CA LYS A 449 -6.87 -22.81 6.99
C LYS A 449 -6.46 -23.47 8.29
#